data_AF-A0A661JCH1-F1
#
_entry.id   AF-A0A661JCH1-F1
#
_cell.length_a   1.000
_cell.length_b   1.000
_cell.length_c   1.000
_cell.angle_alpha   90.00
_cell.angle_beta   90.00
_cell.angle_gamma   90.00
#
_symmetry.space_group_name_H-M   'P 1'
#
loop_
_entity.id
_entity.type
_entity.pdbx_description
1 polymer ?
#
loop_
_entity_poly.entity_id
_entity_poly.type
_entity_poly.pdbx_seq_one_letter_code
_entity_poly.pdbx_strand_id
1 'polypeptide(L)'
;GDTDLAVGAIISKAELEKINEPILAIAGDPAQGGKCRPATASTMLLGITKASLQSESFVSAASFQETTRVLTEASLAGKEDRLLGLKENVILGHLIPAGTAYKPYLDIQVKHLAEPPKPVKLTTEEFELRKAEEARAEAAVKEALGLTDES
;
A
#
# COMPACT_ATOMS: atom_id res chain seq x y z
N GLY A 1 5.52 -20.35 -26.83
CA GLY A 1 4.80 -19.70 -27.94
C GLY A 1 5.77 -18.80 -28.66
N ASP A 2 5.27 -17.89 -29.48
CA ASP A 2 6.07 -16.88 -30.19
C ASP A 2 6.30 -15.62 -29.32
N THR A 3 6.20 -15.78 -28.00
CA THR A 3 6.51 -14.79 -26.97
C THR A 3 8.02 -14.75 -26.69
N ASP A 4 8.54 -13.59 -26.28
CA ASP A 4 9.92 -13.40 -25.80
C ASP A 4 10.24 -14.07 -24.45
N LEU A 5 9.33 -14.91 -23.94
CA LEU A 5 9.50 -15.62 -22.68
C LEU A 5 10.46 -16.81 -22.84
N ALA A 6 11.49 -16.84 -21.99
CA ALA A 6 12.40 -17.97 -21.91
C ALA A 6 11.70 -19.22 -21.36
N VAL A 7 12.05 -20.39 -21.90
CA VAL A 7 11.52 -21.67 -21.44
C VAL A 7 11.98 -21.93 -20.00
N GLY A 8 11.04 -22.13 -19.09
CA GLY A 8 11.30 -22.34 -17.66
C GLY A 8 11.35 -21.06 -16.82
N ALA A 9 11.08 -19.90 -17.40
CA ALA A 9 10.93 -18.66 -16.64
C ALA A 9 9.73 -18.75 -15.68
N ILE A 10 9.94 -18.32 -14.43
CA ILE A 10 8.88 -18.19 -13.44
C ILE A 10 8.38 -16.75 -13.52
N ILE A 11 7.12 -16.58 -13.93
CA ILE A 11 6.45 -15.29 -14.04
C ILE A 11 5.11 -15.33 -13.32
N SER A 12 4.59 -14.16 -12.96
CA SER A 12 3.25 -14.08 -12.39
C SER A 12 2.17 -14.37 -13.45
N LYS A 13 1.00 -14.83 -12.98
CA LYS A 13 -0.15 -15.06 -13.87
C LYS A 13 -0.57 -13.77 -14.60
N ALA A 14 -0.53 -12.63 -13.90
CA ALA A 14 -0.90 -11.34 -14.47
C ALA A 14 0.07 -10.88 -15.58
N GLU A 15 1.37 -11.09 -15.40
CA GLU A 15 2.36 -10.79 -16.45
C GLU A 15 2.18 -11.69 -17.67
N LEU A 16 1.93 -12.98 -17.47
CA LEU A 16 1.65 -13.91 -18.56
C LEU A 16 0.43 -13.48 -19.38
N GLU A 17 -0.66 -13.09 -18.70
CA GLU A 17 -1.88 -12.59 -19.34
C GLU A 17 -1.58 -11.32 -20.15
N LYS A 18 -0.86 -10.36 -19.57
CA LYS A 18 -0.48 -9.10 -20.24
C LYS A 18 0.41 -9.31 -21.47
N ILE A 19 1.33 -10.27 -21.44
CA ILE A 19 2.20 -10.61 -22.58
C ILE A 19 1.38 -11.31 -23.67
N ASN A 20 0.42 -12.15 -23.29
CA ASN A 20 -0.41 -12.89 -24.24
C ASN A 20 -1.49 -12.03 -24.90
N GLU A 21 -1.98 -10.98 -24.23
CA GLU A 21 -3.03 -10.09 -24.74
C GLU A 21 -2.77 -9.54 -26.16
N PRO A 22 -1.60 -8.90 -26.48
CA PRO A 22 -1.33 -8.43 -27.84
C PRO A 22 -1.19 -9.55 -28.86
N ILE A 23 -0.67 -10.72 -28.45
CA ILE A 23 -0.47 -11.86 -29.34
C ILE A 23 -1.80 -12.52 -29.71
N LEU A 24 -2.74 -12.58 -28.76
CA LEU A 24 -4.10 -13.06 -29.01
C LEU A 24 -4.86 -12.13 -29.97
N ALA A 25 -4.64 -10.81 -29.87
CA ALA A 25 -5.25 -9.84 -30.78
C ALA A 25 -4.75 -10.01 -32.23
N ILE A 26 -3.44 -10.26 -32.41
CA ILE A 26 -2.83 -10.47 -33.74
C ILE A 26 -3.20 -11.86 -34.30
N ALA A 27 -3.22 -12.89 -33.46
CA ALA A 27 -3.56 -14.25 -33.87
C ALA A 27 -5.03 -14.42 -34.32
N GLY A 28 -5.92 -13.51 -33.91
CA GLY A 28 -7.32 -13.48 -34.30
C GLY A 28 -7.61 -12.86 -35.67
N ASP A 29 -6.63 -12.22 -36.30
CA ASP A 29 -6.83 -11.48 -37.55
C ASP A 29 -6.37 -12.32 -38.77
N PRO A 30 -7.29 -12.92 -39.55
CA PRO A 30 -6.96 -13.84 -40.65
C PRO A 30 -6.26 -13.17 -41.84
N ALA A 31 -6.14 -11.83 -41.85
CA ALA A 31 -5.52 -11.06 -42.92
C ALA A 31 -3.99 -11.00 -42.87
N GLN A 32 -3.37 -11.24 -41.70
CA GLN A 32 -1.92 -11.29 -41.56
C GLN A 32 -1.47 -12.74 -41.34
N GLY A 33 -0.88 -13.36 -42.36
CA GLY A 33 -0.60 -14.81 -42.46
C GLY A 33 0.40 -15.43 -41.45
N GLY A 34 0.55 -14.88 -40.25
CA GLY A 34 1.33 -15.47 -39.16
C GLY A 34 0.44 -16.04 -38.07
N LYS A 35 0.42 -17.37 -37.90
CA LYS A 35 -0.21 -18.03 -36.74
C LYS A 35 0.64 -17.79 -35.48
N CYS A 36 0.61 -16.58 -34.92
CA CYS A 36 1.29 -16.29 -33.66
C CYS A 36 0.65 -17.11 -32.53
N ARG A 37 1.46 -17.87 -31.78
CA ARG A 37 0.97 -18.74 -30.69
C ARG A 37 1.24 -18.09 -29.33
N PRO A 38 0.22 -17.93 -28.47
CA PRO A 38 0.40 -17.41 -27.12
C PRO A 38 1.30 -18.33 -26.28
N ALA A 39 1.90 -17.80 -25.21
CA ALA A 39 2.64 -18.58 -24.25
C ALA A 39 1.70 -19.45 -23.40
N THR A 40 2.07 -20.72 -23.24
CA THR A 40 1.45 -21.66 -22.31
C THR A 40 2.36 -21.82 -21.11
N ALA A 41 1.79 -21.81 -19.90
CA ALA A 41 2.52 -22.05 -18.66
C ALA A 41 1.80 -23.10 -17.80
N SER A 42 2.55 -23.75 -16.92
CA SER A 42 2.00 -24.62 -15.87
C SER A 42 2.10 -23.92 -14.51
N THR A 43 1.10 -24.12 -13.66
CA THR A 43 1.12 -23.56 -12.29
C THR A 43 2.17 -24.30 -11.46
N MET A 44 3.12 -23.56 -10.90
CA MET A 44 4.11 -24.09 -9.97
C MET A 44 3.72 -23.76 -8.54
N LEU A 45 3.65 -24.78 -7.68
CA LEU A 45 3.41 -24.58 -6.24
C LEU A 45 4.73 -24.23 -5.55
N LEU A 46 4.80 -23.06 -4.94
CA LEU A 46 5.96 -22.57 -4.20
C LEU A 46 5.64 -22.48 -2.71
N GLY A 47 6.59 -22.85 -1.86
CA GLY A 47 6.48 -22.60 -0.42
C GLY A 47 6.56 -21.10 -0.11
N ILE A 48 6.01 -20.69 1.03
CA ILE A 48 5.94 -19.28 1.45
C ILE A 48 7.30 -18.58 1.40
N THR A 49 8.37 -19.24 1.84
CA THR A 49 9.73 -18.68 1.83
C THR A 49 10.21 -18.39 0.42
N LYS A 50 9.99 -19.33 -0.51
CA LYS A 50 10.44 -19.17 -1.90
C LYS A 50 9.60 -18.13 -2.64
N ALA A 51 8.29 -18.08 -2.37
CA ALA A 51 7.41 -17.05 -2.91
C ALA A 51 7.80 -15.64 -2.43
N SER A 52 8.10 -15.46 -1.14
CA SER A 52 8.49 -14.16 -0.57
C SER A 52 9.84 -13.64 -1.06
N LEU A 53 10.73 -14.52 -1.55
CA LEU A 53 12.01 -14.11 -2.13
C LEU A 53 11.87 -13.50 -3.53
N GLN A 54 10.77 -13.79 -4.24
CA GLN A 54 10.51 -13.30 -5.60
C GLN A 54 9.78 -11.94 -5.62
N SER A 55 9.99 -11.10 -4.61
CA SER A 55 9.42 -9.74 -4.58
C SER A 55 9.97 -8.87 -5.71
N GLU A 56 9.10 -8.13 -6.39
CA GLU A 56 9.50 -7.21 -7.47
C GLU A 56 10.22 -5.95 -6.95
N SER A 57 9.94 -5.54 -5.71
CA SER A 57 10.57 -4.38 -5.08
C SER A 57 11.93 -4.77 -4.50
N PHE A 58 13.00 -4.14 -5.00
CA PHE A 58 14.35 -4.37 -4.46
C PHE A 58 14.50 -3.77 -3.07
N VAL A 59 13.77 -2.69 -2.74
CA VAL A 59 13.77 -2.08 -1.40
C VAL A 59 13.16 -3.05 -0.39
N SER A 60 12.03 -3.66 -0.74
CA SER A 60 11.38 -4.69 0.07
C SER A 60 12.23 -5.95 0.21
N ALA A 61 12.85 -6.40 -0.88
CA ALA A 61 13.72 -7.58 -0.92
C ALA A 61 14.97 -7.40 -0.05
N ALA A 62 15.63 -6.24 -0.13
CA ALA A 62 16.86 -5.93 0.59
C ALA A 62 16.70 -5.98 2.12
N SER A 63 15.48 -5.88 2.64
CA SER A 63 15.21 -5.93 4.08
C SER A 63 14.99 -7.36 4.63
N PHE A 64 14.70 -8.37 3.81
CA PHE A 64 14.60 -9.78 4.26
C PHE A 64 15.68 -10.69 3.67
N GLN A 65 16.41 -10.21 2.67
CA GLN A 65 17.47 -10.95 1.98
C GLN A 65 18.83 -10.30 2.27
N GLU A 66 19.89 -10.88 1.71
CA GLU A 66 21.24 -10.31 1.80
C GLU A 66 21.31 -8.93 1.11
N THR A 67 21.26 -7.88 1.92
CA THR A 67 21.12 -6.48 1.49
C THR A 67 22.19 -6.07 0.46
N THR A 68 23.46 -6.43 0.69
CA THR A 68 24.58 -6.07 -0.20
C THR A 68 24.37 -6.64 -1.61
N ARG A 69 23.98 -7.91 -1.70
CA ARG A 69 23.75 -8.58 -2.97
C ARG A 69 22.58 -7.95 -3.73
N VAL A 70 21.45 -7.75 -3.04
CA VAL A 70 20.24 -7.18 -3.66
C VAL A 70 20.48 -5.77 -4.19
N LEU A 71 21.15 -4.90 -3.42
CA LEU A 71 21.43 -3.53 -3.85
C LEU A 71 22.45 -3.46 -4.98
N THR A 72 23.45 -4.36 -4.99
CA THR A 72 24.43 -4.44 -6.08
C THR A 72 23.76 -4.86 -7.37
N GLU A 73 22.96 -5.94 -7.35
CA GLU A 73 22.24 -6.42 -8.54
C GLU A 73 21.25 -5.37 -9.06
N ALA A 74 20.52 -4.69 -8.17
CA ALA A 74 19.61 -3.62 -8.55
C ALA A 74 20.33 -2.41 -9.17
N SER A 75 21.48 -2.02 -8.60
CA SER A 75 22.29 -0.91 -9.12
C SER A 75 22.91 -1.22 -10.48
N LEU A 76 23.41 -2.45 -10.67
CA LEU A 76 23.97 -2.91 -11.95
C LEU A 76 22.91 -2.96 -13.06
N ALA A 77 21.70 -3.38 -12.72
CA ALA A 77 20.57 -3.43 -13.65
C ALA A 77 19.86 -2.08 -13.84
N GLY A 78 20.21 -1.04 -13.07
CA GLY A 78 19.53 0.26 -13.09
C GLY A 78 18.04 0.17 -12.74
N LYS A 79 17.68 -0.72 -11.80
CA LYS A 79 16.27 -0.96 -11.45
C LYS A 79 15.67 0.23 -10.71
N GLU A 80 14.43 0.57 -11.05
CA GLU A 80 13.60 1.55 -10.35
C GLU A 80 12.51 0.84 -9.54
N ASP A 81 12.29 1.28 -8.31
CA ASP A 81 11.23 0.75 -7.45
C ASP A 81 9.96 1.59 -7.60
N ARG A 82 8.84 0.93 -7.92
CA ARG A 82 7.55 1.59 -8.18
C ARG A 82 6.69 1.79 -6.94
N LEU A 83 7.15 1.32 -5.78
CA LEU A 83 6.47 1.51 -4.49
C LEU A 83 5.01 1.06 -4.48
N LEU A 84 4.71 -0.08 -5.10
CA LEU A 84 3.36 -0.64 -5.20
C LEU A 84 2.99 -1.52 -3.99
N GLY A 85 3.99 -2.00 -3.27
CA GLY A 85 3.86 -2.89 -2.12
C GLY A 85 3.75 -2.15 -0.80
N LEU A 86 3.39 -2.90 0.24
CA LEU A 86 3.24 -2.36 1.60
C LEU A 86 4.60 -2.06 2.23
N LYS A 87 5.55 -2.99 2.09
CA LYS A 87 6.80 -2.97 2.87
C LYS A 87 7.75 -1.85 2.48
N GLU A 88 7.97 -1.66 1.18
CA GLU A 88 8.75 -0.53 0.65
C GLU A 88 8.22 0.83 1.11
N ASN A 89 6.90 1.03 1.12
CA ASN A 89 6.29 2.28 1.58
C ASN A 89 6.48 2.47 3.09
N VAL A 90 6.38 1.40 3.89
CA VAL A 90 6.68 1.46 5.33
C VAL A 90 8.15 1.83 5.57
N ILE A 91 9.09 1.23 4.84
CA ILE A 91 10.53 1.51 4.98
C ILE A 91 10.84 2.98 4.67
N LEU A 92 10.20 3.54 3.64
CA LEU A 92 10.40 4.94 3.23
C LEU A 92 9.58 5.95 4.06
N GLY A 93 8.61 5.48 4.85
CA GLY A 93 7.70 6.35 5.60
C GLY A 93 6.59 6.98 4.75
N HIS A 94 6.29 6.41 3.59
CA HIS A 94 5.14 6.79 2.77
C HIS A 94 3.84 6.14 3.26
N LEU A 95 2.70 6.69 2.83
CA LEU A 95 1.40 6.05 3.04
C LEU A 95 1.39 4.66 2.38
N ILE A 96 1.02 3.63 3.15
CA ILE A 96 0.87 2.28 2.62
C ILE A 96 -0.33 2.20 1.65
N PRO A 97 -0.24 1.46 0.54
CA PRO A 97 -1.34 1.32 -0.43
C PRO A 97 -2.47 0.38 0.07
N ALA A 98 -2.89 0.55 1.32
CA ALA A 98 -3.97 -0.20 1.96
C ALA A 98 -4.75 0.67 2.95
N GLY A 99 -5.97 0.23 3.30
CA GLY A 99 -6.84 0.95 4.22
C GLY A 99 -7.26 2.30 3.66
N THR A 100 -7.22 3.35 4.49
CA THR A 100 -7.59 4.72 4.11
C THR A 100 -6.66 5.34 3.06
N ALA A 101 -5.44 4.81 2.95
CA ALA A 101 -4.45 5.24 1.98
C ALA A 101 -4.54 4.49 0.64
N TYR A 102 -5.59 3.69 0.43
CA TYR A 102 -5.90 3.13 -0.89
C TYR A 102 -6.44 4.24 -1.80
N LYS A 103 -5.95 4.32 -3.05
CA LYS A 103 -6.18 5.46 -3.98
C LYS A 103 -7.64 5.94 -4.05
N PRO A 104 -8.65 5.06 -4.25
CA PRO A 104 -10.04 5.47 -4.31
C PRO A 104 -10.57 6.17 -3.05
N TYR A 105 -10.00 5.89 -1.87
CA TYR A 105 -10.38 6.57 -0.62
C TYR A 105 -9.64 7.90 -0.44
N LEU A 106 -8.40 8.02 -0.92
CA LEU A 106 -7.64 9.26 -0.89
C LEU A 106 -8.26 10.36 -1.77
N ASP A 107 -8.83 9.96 -2.91
CA ASP A 107 -9.43 10.88 -3.87
C ASP A 107 -10.89 11.25 -3.53
N ILE A 108 -11.43 10.78 -2.40
CA ILE A 108 -12.80 11.09 -1.99
C ILE A 108 -12.87 12.56 -1.56
N GLN A 109 -13.69 13.32 -2.28
CA GLN A 109 -14.03 14.68 -1.91
C GLN A 109 -15.40 14.74 -1.23
N VAL A 110 -15.47 15.51 -0.14
CA VAL A 110 -16.72 15.74 0.59
C VAL A 110 -17.56 16.74 -0.19
N LYS A 111 -18.71 16.30 -0.69
CA LYS A 111 -19.72 17.20 -1.26
C LYS A 111 -20.63 17.70 -0.14
N HIS A 112 -20.46 18.95 0.26
CA HIS A 112 -21.39 19.61 1.18
C HIS A 112 -22.71 19.88 0.47
N LEU A 113 -23.78 19.18 0.86
CA LEU A 113 -25.14 19.35 0.33
C LEU A 113 -25.94 20.45 1.05
N ALA A 114 -25.42 20.93 2.18
CA ALA A 114 -26.00 22.00 2.97
C ALA A 114 -24.87 22.84 3.60
N GLU A 115 -25.19 24.05 4.05
CA GLU A 115 -24.25 24.83 4.85
C GLU A 115 -23.89 24.03 6.11
N PRO A 116 -22.59 23.86 6.41
CA PRO A 116 -22.18 23.20 7.63
C PRO A 116 -22.77 23.98 8.81
N PRO A 117 -23.32 23.29 9.84
CA PRO A 117 -23.79 23.97 11.02
C PRO A 117 -22.64 24.83 11.54
N LYS A 118 -22.92 26.13 11.75
CA LYS A 118 -21.92 27.03 12.33
C LYS A 118 -21.41 26.34 13.59
N PRO A 119 -20.10 26.16 13.75
CA PRO A 119 -19.57 25.56 14.97
C PRO A 119 -20.17 26.33 16.13
N VAL A 120 -20.83 25.61 17.04
CA VAL A 120 -21.42 26.20 18.23
C VAL A 120 -20.25 26.78 19.00
N LYS A 121 -20.02 28.09 18.85
CA LYS A 121 -19.08 28.81 19.68
C LYS A 121 -19.73 28.79 21.05
N LEU A 122 -19.20 28.01 21.99
CA LEU A 122 -19.53 28.25 23.39
C LEU A 122 -19.24 29.73 23.63
N THR A 123 -20.19 30.44 24.22
CA THR A 123 -19.90 31.77 24.73
C THR A 123 -18.74 31.65 25.72
N THR A 124 -17.90 32.68 25.81
CA THR A 124 -16.75 32.67 26.75
C THR A 124 -17.19 32.31 28.16
N GLU A 125 -18.40 32.73 28.55
CA GLU A 125 -19.03 32.41 29.83
C GLU A 125 -19.36 30.92 29.99
N GLU A 126 -19.97 30.27 28.99
CA GLU A 126 -20.27 28.83 29.03
C GLU A 126 -19.00 27.96 29.02
N PHE A 127 -17.93 28.42 28.38
CA PHE A 127 -16.64 27.73 28.36
C PHE A 127 -15.93 27.82 29.72
N GLU A 128 -15.90 29.00 30.34
CA GLU A 128 -15.34 29.19 31.68
C GLU A 128 -16.15 28.45 32.75
N LEU A 129 -17.49 28.40 32.63
CA LEU A 129 -18.35 27.62 33.53
C LEU A 129 -18.05 26.11 33.45
N ARG A 130 -17.98 25.54 32.24
CA ARG A 130 -17.64 24.11 32.07
C ARG A 130 -16.24 23.79 32.54
N LYS A 131 -15.27 24.67 32.28
CA LYS A 131 -13.89 24.51 32.75
C LYS A 131 -13.80 24.58 34.28
N ALA A 132 -14.57 25.45 34.91
CA ALA A 132 -14.66 25.54 36.37
C ALA A 132 -15.36 24.33 36.99
N GLU A 133 -16.40 23.79 36.34
CA GLU A 133 -17.05 22.54 36.74
C GLU A 133 -16.12 21.33 36.61
N GLU A 134 -15.39 21.21 35.50
CA GLU A 134 -14.40 20.16 35.28
C GLU A 134 -13.25 20.25 36.29
N ALA A 135 -12.70 21.45 36.55
CA ALA A 135 -11.66 21.65 37.55
C ALA A 135 -12.14 21.32 38.98
N ARG A 136 -13.40 21.61 39.31
CA ARG A 136 -14.00 21.22 40.59
C ARG A 136 -14.22 19.71 40.69
N ALA A 137 -14.66 19.07 39.60
CA ALA A 137 -14.81 17.62 39.54
C ALA A 137 -13.45 16.91 39.67
N GLU A 138 -12.41 17.40 38.97
CA GLU A 138 -11.04 16.90 39.10
C GLU A 138 -10.48 17.10 40.50
N ALA A 139 -10.71 18.27 41.13
CA ALA A 139 -10.30 18.51 42.51
C ALA A 139 -11.01 17.58 43.50
N ALA A 140 -12.32 17.39 43.37
CA ALA A 140 -13.10 16.47 44.20
C ALA A 140 -12.67 15.00 44.01
N VAL A 141 -12.33 14.61 42.77
CA VAL A 141 -11.79 13.28 42.47
C VAL A 141 -10.37 13.12 43.06
N LYS A 142 -9.50 14.14 42.96
CA LYS A 142 -8.15 14.13 43.56
C LYS A 142 -8.21 14.05 45.09
N GLU A 143 -9.17 14.74 45.71
CA GLU A 143 -9.44 14.68 47.15
C GLU A 143 -10.00 13.31 47.58
N ALA A 144 -10.97 12.77 46.85
CA ALA A 144 -11.53 11.43 47.12
C ALA A 144 -10.52 10.30 46.94
N LEU A 145 -9.53 10.48 46.05
CA LEU A 145 -8.43 9.53 45.83
C LEU A 145 -7.22 9.76 46.75
N GLY A 146 -7.27 10.75 47.67
CA GLY A 146 -6.22 11.00 48.65
C GLY A 146 -4.89 11.48 48.08
N LEU A 147 -4.88 12.04 46.86
CA LEU A 147 -3.68 12.54 46.17
C LEU A 147 -3.36 14.00 46.51
N THR A 148 -3.54 14.45 47.75
CA THR A 148 -3.02 15.77 48.15
C THR A 148 -1.51 15.69 48.25
N ASP A 149 -0.81 16.43 47.40
CA ASP A 149 0.66 16.55 47.40
C ASP A 149 1.15 16.87 48.83
N GLU A 150 1.87 15.94 49.46
CA GLU A 150 2.75 16.28 50.59
C GLU A 150 3.92 17.10 50.03
N SER A 151 3.76 18.42 49.95
CA SER A 151 4.76 19.46 50.26
C SER A 151 4.24 20.87 50.00
#